data_AF-A0A1J4SFU5-F1
#
_entry.id   AF-A0A1J4SFU5-F1
#
_cell.length_a   1.000
_cell.length_b   1.000
_cell.length_c   1.000
_cell.angle_alpha   90.00
_cell.angle_beta   90.00
_cell.angle_gamma   90.00
#
_symmetry.space_group_name_H-M   'P 1'
#
loop_
_entity.id
_entity.type
_entity.pdbx_description
1 polymer ?
#
loop_
_entity_poly.entity_id
_entity_poly.type
_entity_poly.pdbx_seq_one_letter_code
_entity_poly.pdbx_strand_id
1 'polypeptide(L)'
;MRRALALFTTVPLLLAVLCVGTALAAGHAPKGFNEAAFRTNFASGLASRPNAPALKPENIHVQTAEKAASFGGMDVYVVKGELAPENGLAQPFTLFVSADGKFYVPDIVDLGTGRSILKPARERVRHADLQGFGHTVFHGSGKANVVFVSDPFCPYCREAFAYLMNKGASYADFRLAHFPLSSHIGADIACSIMAWAAENDAEHLADYVRFAYLELPAPHVADRSQPNLDKARAEVADAFLKRFPNLSALGADGDALVQTLQSSPYAQTVAADIARATGLDINGTPIIFVGETRVEGFDAPRLDSLLK
;
A
#
# COMPACT_ATOMS: atom_id res chain seq x y z
N MET A 1 -22.54 50.72 -35.32
CA MET A 1 -22.21 50.88 -33.88
C MET A 1 -21.46 49.65 -33.43
N ARG A 2 -20.29 49.85 -32.83
CA ARG A 2 -19.32 48.84 -32.38
C ARG A 2 -19.77 48.19 -31.06
N ARG A 3 -19.45 46.90 -30.87
CA ARG A 3 -18.96 46.22 -29.66
C ARG A 3 -19.28 44.72 -29.77
N ALA A 4 -18.47 43.77 -29.32
CA ALA A 4 -17.04 43.63 -29.09
C ALA A 4 -16.88 42.12 -28.83
N LEU A 5 -16.02 41.45 -29.59
CA LEU A 5 -15.65 40.04 -29.41
C LEU A 5 -14.78 39.94 -28.15
N ALA A 6 -15.21 39.19 -27.13
CA ALA A 6 -14.37 38.87 -25.98
C ALA A 6 -13.66 37.53 -26.24
N LEU A 7 -12.38 37.60 -26.58
CA LEU A 7 -11.47 36.46 -26.55
C LEU A 7 -11.22 36.07 -25.08
N PHE A 8 -11.61 34.86 -24.70
CA PHE A 8 -11.09 34.22 -23.49
C PHE A 8 -9.74 33.58 -23.84
N THR A 9 -8.66 34.20 -23.34
CA THR A 9 -7.32 33.62 -23.33
C THR A 9 -7.24 32.55 -22.25
N THR A 10 -7.06 31.30 -22.65
CA THR A 10 -6.70 30.19 -21.77
C THR A 10 -5.24 30.33 -21.35
N VAL A 11 -5.00 30.50 -20.05
CA VAL A 11 -3.66 30.39 -19.45
C VAL A 11 -3.43 28.93 -19.11
N PRO A 12 -2.44 28.24 -19.69
CA PRO A 12 -2.08 26.90 -19.23
C PRO A 12 -1.34 27.03 -17.90
N LEU A 13 -1.94 26.50 -16.83
CA LEU A 13 -1.32 26.32 -15.53
C LEU A 13 -0.25 25.22 -15.68
N LEU A 14 1.02 25.62 -15.82
CA LEU A 14 2.16 24.71 -15.77
C LEU A 14 2.25 24.14 -14.35
N LEU A 15 1.83 22.87 -14.17
CA LEU A 15 2.16 22.09 -12.99
C LEU A 15 3.65 21.74 -13.07
N ALA A 16 4.48 22.50 -12.37
CA ALA A 16 5.88 22.14 -12.13
C ALA A 16 5.91 20.99 -11.12
N VAL A 17 5.94 19.75 -11.61
CA VAL A 17 6.31 18.59 -10.80
C VAL A 17 7.79 18.75 -10.45
N LEU A 18 8.08 19.21 -9.24
CA LEU A 18 9.43 19.09 -8.69
C LEU A 18 9.72 17.60 -8.47
N CYS A 19 10.40 16.98 -9.43
CA CYS A 19 11.14 15.75 -9.17
C CYS A 19 12.23 16.06 -8.15
N VAL A 20 11.95 15.89 -6.87
CA VAL A 20 12.98 15.82 -5.83
C VAL A 20 13.73 14.52 -6.06
N GLY A 21 14.75 14.57 -6.91
CA GLY A 21 15.73 13.50 -7.04
C GLY A 21 16.49 13.41 -5.74
N THR A 22 16.06 12.53 -4.84
CA THR A 22 16.89 12.09 -3.73
C THR A 22 18.12 11.41 -4.34
N ALA A 23 19.28 12.04 -4.18
CA ALA A 23 20.55 11.40 -4.50
C ALA A 23 20.67 10.15 -3.62
N LEU A 24 20.35 8.99 -4.18
CA LEU A 24 20.56 7.71 -3.52
C LEU A 24 22.05 7.55 -3.28
N ALA A 25 22.45 7.59 -2.00
CA ALA A 25 23.80 7.23 -1.60
C ALA A 25 24.08 5.81 -2.13
N ALA A 26 25.14 5.65 -2.91
CA ALA A 26 25.57 4.35 -3.40
C ALA A 26 25.94 3.47 -2.20
N GLY A 27 25.02 2.58 -1.80
CA GLY A 27 25.30 1.55 -0.83
C GLY A 27 26.46 0.69 -1.34
N HIS A 28 27.49 0.50 -0.52
CA HIS A 28 28.55 -0.44 -0.87
C HIS A 28 27.97 -1.86 -0.86
N ALA A 29 28.13 -2.59 -1.95
CA ALA A 29 27.78 -4.00 -2.01
C ALA A 29 28.46 -4.76 -0.85
N PRO A 30 27.73 -5.59 -0.09
CA PRO A 30 28.31 -6.34 1.03
C PRO A 30 29.40 -7.27 0.53
N LYS A 31 30.42 -7.50 1.37
CA LYS A 31 31.42 -8.54 1.13
C LYS A 31 30.71 -9.88 0.89
N GLY A 32 30.90 -10.48 -0.28
CA GLY A 32 30.41 -11.81 -0.63
C GLY A 32 29.19 -11.87 -1.55
N PHE A 33 28.57 -10.74 -1.90
CA PHE A 33 27.50 -10.68 -2.90
C PHE A 33 27.99 -10.09 -4.23
N ASN A 34 27.81 -10.81 -5.33
CA ASN A 34 28.17 -10.34 -6.67
C ASN A 34 27.03 -9.50 -7.28
N GLU A 35 26.97 -8.24 -6.89
CA GLU A 35 25.93 -7.30 -7.33
C GLU A 35 25.93 -7.08 -8.86
N ALA A 36 27.11 -7.01 -9.48
CA ALA A 36 27.22 -6.82 -10.93
C ALA A 36 26.63 -8.01 -11.71
N ALA A 37 26.91 -9.24 -11.26
CA ALA A 37 26.30 -10.44 -11.82
C ALA A 37 24.78 -10.46 -11.59
N PHE A 38 24.32 -10.10 -10.39
CA PHE A 38 22.89 -10.00 -10.09
C PHE A 38 22.17 -9.03 -11.05
N ARG A 39 22.65 -7.79 -11.19
CA ARG A 39 22.03 -6.80 -12.09
C ARG A 39 21.96 -7.33 -13.53
N THR A 40 23.05 -7.93 -14.01
CA THR A 40 23.14 -8.51 -15.37
C THR A 40 22.14 -9.65 -15.57
N ASN A 41 22.10 -10.61 -14.64
CA ASN A 41 21.22 -11.77 -14.73
C ASN A 41 19.75 -11.38 -14.55
N PHE A 42 19.46 -10.44 -13.63
CA PHE A 42 18.10 -10.00 -13.37
C PHE A 42 17.52 -9.24 -14.57
N ALA A 43 18.29 -8.32 -15.18
CA ALA A 43 17.89 -7.64 -16.41
C ALA A 43 17.63 -8.64 -17.55
N SER A 44 18.55 -9.60 -17.74
CA SER A 44 18.41 -10.65 -18.76
C SER A 44 17.19 -11.54 -18.53
N GLY A 45 16.92 -11.91 -17.27
CA GLY A 45 15.76 -12.72 -16.90
C GLY A 45 14.43 -12.00 -17.15
N LEU A 46 14.36 -10.68 -16.90
CA LEU A 46 13.17 -9.89 -17.20
C LEU A 46 12.96 -9.69 -18.70
N ALA A 47 14.03 -9.50 -19.49
CA ALA A 47 13.96 -9.32 -20.93
C ALA A 47 13.31 -10.50 -21.67
N SER A 48 13.31 -11.70 -21.06
CA SER A 48 12.64 -12.89 -21.59
C SER A 48 11.11 -12.90 -21.43
N ARG A 49 10.55 -11.96 -20.65
CA ARG A 49 9.11 -11.95 -20.35
C ARG A 49 8.32 -11.12 -21.37
N PRO A 50 7.14 -11.60 -21.80
CA PRO A 50 6.24 -10.80 -22.62
C PRO A 50 5.90 -9.48 -21.91
N ASN A 51 5.98 -8.37 -22.65
CA ASN A 51 5.67 -7.01 -22.15
C ASN A 51 6.58 -6.48 -21.03
N ALA A 52 7.75 -7.08 -20.78
CA ALA A 52 8.71 -6.48 -19.88
C ALA A 52 9.29 -5.19 -20.48
N PRO A 53 9.45 -4.11 -19.68
CA PRO A 53 10.16 -2.93 -20.14
C PRO A 53 11.60 -3.32 -20.53
N ALA A 54 12.16 -2.62 -21.51
CA ALA A 54 13.57 -2.78 -21.87
C ALA A 54 14.45 -2.30 -20.70
N LEU A 55 14.87 -3.24 -19.87
CA LEU A 55 15.71 -2.99 -18.70
C LEU A 55 17.16 -3.36 -18.99
N LYS A 56 18.05 -2.44 -18.66
CA LYS A 56 19.50 -2.66 -18.64
C LYS A 56 19.96 -2.83 -17.18
N PRO A 57 21.16 -3.39 -16.94
CA PRO A 57 21.70 -3.54 -15.59
C PRO A 57 21.76 -2.23 -14.78
N GLU A 58 21.88 -1.09 -15.46
CA GLU A 58 21.93 0.24 -14.84
C GLU A 58 20.56 0.69 -14.31
N ASN A 59 19.46 0.12 -14.82
CA ASN A 59 18.11 0.38 -14.33
C ASN A 59 17.79 -0.36 -13.03
N ILE A 60 18.72 -1.17 -12.50
CA ILE A 60 18.52 -1.97 -11.28
C ILE A 60 19.36 -1.33 -10.18
N HIS A 61 18.71 -0.67 -9.23
CA HIS A 61 19.36 0.00 -8.12
C HIS A 61 19.23 -0.86 -6.87
N VAL A 62 20.33 -1.47 -6.44
CA VAL A 62 20.38 -2.19 -5.17
C VAL A 62 20.58 -1.17 -4.04
N GLN A 63 19.63 -1.15 -3.11
CA GLN A 63 19.67 -0.30 -1.92
C GLN A 63 20.36 -1.01 -0.77
N THR A 64 20.09 -2.30 -0.59
CA THR A 64 20.66 -3.12 0.47
C THR A 64 20.77 -4.57 0.01
N ALA A 65 21.85 -5.23 0.37
CA ALA A 65 21.95 -6.68 0.33
C ALA A 65 22.46 -7.17 1.68
N GLU A 66 21.92 -8.28 2.18
CA GLU A 66 22.35 -8.88 3.44
C GLU A 66 22.34 -10.39 3.31
N LYS A 67 23.33 -11.07 3.90
CA LYS A 67 23.31 -12.53 3.94
C LYS A 67 22.10 -12.98 4.76
N ALA A 68 21.19 -13.71 4.12
CA ALA A 68 19.98 -14.23 4.73
C ALA A 68 20.21 -15.59 5.40
N ALA A 69 20.87 -16.51 4.69
CA ALA A 69 21.17 -17.85 5.18
C ALA A 69 22.30 -18.51 4.36
N SER A 70 22.78 -19.65 4.85
CA SER A 70 23.56 -20.61 4.06
C SER A 70 22.76 -21.91 3.94
N PHE A 71 22.59 -22.45 2.73
CA PHE A 71 21.84 -23.68 2.49
C PHE A 71 22.50 -24.48 1.36
N GLY A 72 22.80 -25.76 1.63
CA GLY A 72 23.42 -26.64 0.63
C GLY A 72 24.77 -26.13 0.09
N GLY A 73 25.57 -25.45 0.91
CA GLY A 73 26.85 -24.83 0.49
C GLY A 73 26.69 -23.53 -0.30
N MET A 74 25.47 -23.06 -0.53
CA MET A 74 25.17 -21.79 -1.19
C MET A 74 24.78 -20.74 -0.14
N ASP A 75 25.43 -19.59 -0.22
CA ASP A 75 25.00 -18.41 0.51
C ASP A 75 23.86 -17.72 -0.24
N VAL A 76 22.79 -17.42 0.49
CA VAL A 76 21.61 -16.71 -0.01
C VAL A 76 21.56 -15.34 0.63
N TYR A 77 21.38 -14.31 -0.18
CA TYR A 77 21.27 -12.93 0.22
C TYR A 77 19.84 -12.44 0.04
N VAL A 78 19.34 -11.65 0.98
CA VAL A 78 18.17 -10.80 0.75
C VAL A 78 18.66 -9.52 0.09
N VAL A 79 18.02 -9.13 -1.02
CA VAL A 79 18.38 -7.96 -1.82
C VAL A 79 17.15 -7.07 -1.94
N LYS A 80 17.25 -5.86 -1.39
CA LYS A 80 16.25 -4.81 -1.52
C LYS A 80 16.74 -3.77 -2.52
N GLY A 81 15.88 -3.35 -3.43
CA GLY A 81 16.22 -2.37 -4.44
C GLY A 81 15.00 -1.88 -5.20
N GLU A 82 15.25 -1.25 -6.33
CA GLU A 82 14.23 -0.77 -7.25
C GLU A 82 14.63 -0.98 -8.72
N LEU A 83 13.63 -1.23 -9.55
CA LEU A 83 13.72 -1.20 -11.00
C LEU A 83 13.31 0.20 -11.47
N ALA A 84 14.24 0.98 -12.02
CA ALA A 84 14.00 2.32 -12.55
C ALA A 84 14.16 2.34 -14.08
N PRO A 85 13.11 1.95 -14.84
CA PRO A 85 13.14 2.04 -16.30
C PRO A 85 13.22 3.50 -16.76
N GLU A 86 13.87 3.76 -17.90
CA GLU A 86 14.07 5.12 -18.45
C GLU A 86 12.75 5.91 -18.62
N ASN A 87 11.64 5.21 -18.92
CA ASN A 87 10.32 5.82 -19.18
C ASN A 87 9.20 5.20 -18.33
N GLY A 88 9.45 4.90 -17.05
CA GLY A 88 8.42 4.34 -16.18
C GLY A 88 8.61 4.67 -14.72
N LEU A 89 7.62 4.25 -13.92
CA LEU A 89 7.70 4.39 -12.47
C LEU A 89 8.72 3.40 -11.90
N ALA A 90 9.50 3.87 -10.93
CA ALA A 90 10.37 3.00 -10.16
C ALA A 90 9.54 1.93 -9.44
N GLN A 91 9.95 0.67 -9.53
CA GLN A 91 9.27 -0.45 -8.88
C GLN A 91 10.18 -1.06 -7.83
N PRO A 92 9.85 -0.97 -6.53
CA PRO A 92 10.66 -1.59 -5.50
C PRO A 92 10.60 -3.12 -5.61
N PHE A 93 11.66 -3.78 -5.15
CA PHE A 93 11.71 -5.23 -5.04
C PHE A 93 12.43 -5.65 -3.75
N THR A 94 12.01 -6.79 -3.21
CA THR A 94 12.74 -7.55 -2.20
C THR A 94 12.87 -8.99 -2.70
N LEU A 95 14.09 -9.42 -3.05
CA LEU A 95 14.36 -10.75 -3.60
C LEU A 95 15.33 -11.51 -2.70
N PHE A 96 15.32 -12.83 -2.77
CA PHE A 96 16.42 -13.64 -2.27
C PHE A 96 17.23 -14.18 -3.45
N VAL A 97 18.55 -14.00 -3.40
CA VAL A 97 19.46 -14.26 -4.52
C VAL A 97 20.67 -15.02 -4.02
N SER A 98 21.19 -15.97 -4.80
CA SER A 98 22.48 -16.60 -4.52
C SER A 98 23.61 -15.55 -4.46
N ALA A 99 24.65 -15.85 -3.69
CA ALA A 99 25.83 -14.99 -3.54
C ALA A 99 26.49 -14.60 -4.88
N ASP A 100 26.45 -15.50 -5.87
CA ASP A 100 27.00 -15.25 -7.21
C ASP A 100 26.04 -14.49 -8.15
N GLY A 101 24.86 -14.10 -7.65
CA GLY A 101 23.89 -13.28 -8.37
C GLY A 101 23.11 -14.03 -9.47
N LYS A 102 23.15 -15.36 -9.51
CA LYS A 102 22.55 -16.14 -10.62
C LYS A 102 21.17 -16.70 -10.33
N PHE A 103 20.90 -17.12 -9.09
CA PHE A 103 19.69 -17.86 -8.75
C PHE A 103 18.76 -17.01 -7.90
N TYR A 104 17.50 -16.89 -8.32
CA TYR A 104 16.42 -16.45 -7.47
C TYR A 104 15.98 -17.61 -6.58
N VAL A 105 15.90 -17.36 -5.27
CA VAL A 105 15.54 -18.36 -4.26
C VAL A 105 14.19 -17.96 -3.66
N PRO A 106 13.05 -18.49 -4.12
CA PRO A 106 11.74 -18.00 -3.69
C PRO A 106 11.53 -18.13 -2.18
N ASP A 107 11.88 -19.30 -1.63
CA ASP A 107 11.91 -19.56 -0.21
C ASP A 107 12.76 -20.81 0.10
N ILE A 108 13.14 -20.99 1.36
CA ILE A 108 13.68 -22.25 1.89
C ILE A 108 12.93 -22.55 3.19
N VAL A 109 12.19 -23.66 3.21
CA VAL A 109 11.34 -24.06 4.34
C VAL A 109 11.98 -25.24 5.06
N ASP A 110 12.15 -25.09 6.37
CA ASP A 110 12.46 -26.21 7.25
C ASP A 110 11.20 -27.06 7.44
N LEU A 111 11.22 -28.30 6.94
CA LEU A 111 10.07 -29.21 6.99
C LEU A 111 9.75 -29.68 8.41
N GLY A 112 10.72 -29.68 9.32
CA GLY A 112 10.48 -30.07 10.72
C GLY A 112 9.65 -29.03 11.47
N THR A 113 9.80 -27.76 11.10
CA THR A 113 9.08 -26.64 11.76
C THR A 113 7.99 -26.02 10.89
N GLY A 114 7.98 -26.31 9.58
CA GLY A 114 7.12 -25.66 8.59
C GLY A 114 7.47 -24.18 8.36
N ARG A 115 8.64 -23.72 8.82
CA ARG A 115 9.01 -22.29 8.81
C ARG A 115 10.06 -21.99 7.75
N SER A 116 9.89 -20.86 7.09
CA SER A 116 10.91 -20.29 6.22
C SER A 116 12.15 -19.87 7.02
N ILE A 117 13.33 -20.32 6.60
CA ILE A 117 14.60 -19.85 7.16
C ILE A 117 15.00 -18.48 6.60
N LEU A 118 14.37 -18.03 5.51
CA LEU A 118 14.67 -16.75 4.86
C LEU A 118 13.78 -15.61 5.37
N LYS A 119 12.58 -15.91 5.87
CA LYS A 119 11.61 -14.92 6.37
C LYS A 119 12.21 -13.88 7.34
N PRO A 120 13.04 -14.25 8.35
CA PRO A 120 13.64 -13.25 9.25
C PRO A 120 14.49 -12.20 8.53
N ALA A 121 15.21 -12.58 7.47
CA ALA A 121 16.02 -11.64 6.70
C ALA A 121 15.16 -10.68 5.88
N ARG A 122 14.05 -11.17 5.30
CA ARG A 122 13.05 -10.33 4.62
C ARG A 122 12.41 -9.32 5.57
N GLU A 123 12.08 -9.74 6.79
CA GLU A 123 11.52 -8.85 7.81
C GLU A 123 12.50 -7.72 8.17
N ARG A 124 13.80 -8.01 8.34
CA ARG A 124 14.82 -6.98 8.64
C ARG A 124 14.95 -5.92 7.56
N VAL A 125 15.02 -6.31 6.27
CA VAL A 125 15.19 -5.33 5.18
C VAL A 125 13.90 -4.56 4.86
N ARG A 126 12.73 -5.09 5.26
CA ARG A 126 11.42 -4.45 5.12
C ARG A 126 11.01 -3.62 6.33
N HIS A 127 11.93 -3.42 7.27
CA HIS A 127 11.78 -2.42 8.30
C HIS A 127 11.46 -1.06 7.66
N ALA A 128 10.48 -0.36 8.23
CA ALA A 128 9.92 0.84 7.63
C ALA A 128 9.77 1.93 8.68
N ASP A 129 10.08 3.17 8.29
CA ASP A 129 9.65 4.33 9.05
C ASP A 129 8.14 4.54 8.82
N LEU A 130 7.38 4.36 9.90
CA LEU A 130 5.93 4.47 9.92
C LEU A 130 5.45 5.82 10.44
N GLN A 131 6.34 6.80 10.66
CA GLN A 131 5.95 8.12 11.16
C GLN A 131 4.97 8.78 10.21
N GLY A 132 3.78 9.15 10.72
CA GLY A 132 2.72 9.77 9.91
C GLY A 132 2.09 8.87 8.84
N PHE A 133 2.28 7.54 8.91
CA PHE A 133 1.58 6.62 7.99
C PHE A 133 0.18 6.30 8.53
N GLY A 134 -0.85 6.59 7.73
CA GLY A 134 -2.25 6.41 8.10
C GLY A 134 -2.74 7.36 9.19
N HIS A 135 -4.03 7.25 9.50
CA HIS A 135 -4.73 8.06 10.50
C HIS A 135 -5.03 7.24 11.75
N THR A 136 -4.83 7.80 12.94
CA THR A 136 -5.23 7.13 14.18
C THR A 136 -6.75 7.06 14.26
N VAL A 137 -7.28 5.85 14.38
CA VAL A 137 -8.72 5.56 14.46
C VAL A 137 -9.11 5.18 15.88
N PHE A 138 -8.27 4.40 16.57
CA PHE A 138 -8.53 3.95 17.93
C PHE A 138 -7.31 4.16 18.82
N HIS A 139 -7.58 4.56 20.06
CA HIS A 139 -6.62 4.50 21.15
C HIS A 139 -6.96 3.30 22.03
N GLY A 140 -5.95 2.48 22.31
CA GLY A 140 -6.02 1.34 23.21
C GLY A 140 -5.25 1.60 24.50
N SER A 141 -5.07 0.55 25.31
CA SER A 141 -4.33 0.62 26.57
C SER A 141 -3.01 -0.15 26.57
N GLY A 142 -2.64 -0.72 25.42
CA GLY A 142 -1.38 -1.43 25.24
C GLY A 142 -0.20 -0.49 24.99
N LYS A 143 0.90 -1.05 24.48
CA LYS A 143 2.14 -0.29 24.20
C LYS A 143 2.51 -0.24 22.72
N ALA A 144 2.08 -1.23 21.94
CA ALA A 144 2.47 -1.34 20.55
C ALA A 144 1.65 -0.37 19.68
N ASN A 145 2.28 0.27 18.70
CA ASN A 145 1.57 1.01 17.66
C ASN A 145 1.25 0.07 16.50
N VAL A 146 0.00 0.05 16.06
CA VAL A 146 -0.46 -0.74 14.92
C VAL A 146 -0.71 0.17 13.74
N VAL A 147 -0.13 -0.16 12.57
CA VAL A 147 -0.52 0.45 11.28
C VAL A 147 -1.14 -0.63 10.42
N PHE A 148 -2.38 -0.40 10.01
CA PHE A 148 -3.17 -1.31 9.20
C PHE A 148 -3.33 -0.74 7.79
N VAL A 149 -2.56 -1.27 6.84
CA VAL A 149 -2.67 -0.92 5.42
C VAL A 149 -3.71 -1.82 4.79
N SER A 150 -4.83 -1.25 4.35
CA SER A 150 -6.05 -2.03 4.22
C SER A 150 -7.06 -1.51 3.20
N ASP A 151 -7.92 -2.43 2.79
CA ASP A 151 -9.04 -2.24 1.88
C ASP A 151 -10.34 -2.67 2.59
N PRO A 152 -11.36 -1.81 2.71
CA PRO A 152 -12.60 -2.13 3.42
C PRO A 152 -13.43 -3.25 2.76
N PHE A 153 -13.20 -3.59 1.49
CA PHE A 153 -13.90 -4.65 0.75
C PHE A 153 -13.07 -5.92 0.56
N CYS A 154 -11.81 -5.94 1.00
CA CYS A 154 -11.04 -7.17 1.04
C CYS A 154 -11.52 -8.07 2.21
N PRO A 155 -11.91 -9.33 1.96
CA PRO A 155 -12.42 -10.23 3.01
C PRO A 155 -11.39 -10.47 4.12
N TYR A 156 -10.12 -10.71 3.76
CA TYR A 156 -9.04 -10.89 4.75
C TYR A 156 -8.77 -9.63 5.56
N CYS A 157 -8.98 -8.45 4.98
CA CYS A 157 -8.89 -7.19 5.72
C CYS A 157 -10.01 -7.06 6.75
N ARG A 158 -11.24 -7.49 6.43
CA ARG A 158 -12.35 -7.50 7.38
C ARG A 158 -12.12 -8.45 8.54
N GLU A 159 -11.60 -9.65 8.26
CA GLU A 159 -11.21 -10.61 9.30
C GLU A 159 -10.14 -10.04 10.22
N ALA A 160 -9.06 -9.49 9.65
CA ALA A 160 -7.99 -8.86 10.41
C ALA A 160 -8.49 -7.66 11.24
N PHE A 161 -9.36 -6.81 10.66
CA PHE A 161 -9.95 -5.69 11.36
C PHE A 161 -10.78 -6.16 12.56
N ALA A 162 -11.72 -7.09 12.36
CA ALA A 162 -12.54 -7.64 13.43
C ALA A 162 -11.70 -8.26 14.55
N TYR A 163 -10.63 -8.97 14.19
CA TYR A 163 -9.69 -9.54 15.14
C TYR A 163 -8.95 -8.45 15.96
N LEU A 164 -8.43 -7.41 15.31
CA LEU A 164 -7.71 -6.31 15.97
C LEU A 164 -8.64 -5.45 16.84
N MET A 165 -9.91 -5.30 16.48
CA MET A 165 -10.89 -4.58 17.32
C MET A 165 -11.14 -5.28 18.66
N ASN A 166 -11.04 -6.62 18.69
CA ASN A 166 -11.13 -7.39 19.93
C ASN A 166 -9.83 -7.35 20.77
N LYS A 167 -8.80 -6.62 20.32
CA LYS A 167 -7.49 -6.50 20.95
C LYS A 167 -7.12 -5.07 21.35
N GLY A 168 -8.11 -4.21 21.58
CA GLY A 168 -7.86 -2.82 22.00
C GLY A 168 -6.94 -2.67 23.21
N ALA A 169 -6.90 -3.66 24.11
CA ALA A 169 -5.98 -3.64 25.27
C ALA A 169 -4.51 -3.96 24.93
N SER A 170 -4.22 -4.41 23.70
CA SER A 170 -2.92 -4.91 23.28
C SER A 170 -2.10 -3.93 22.43
N TYR A 171 -2.70 -2.80 22.03
CA TYR A 171 -2.00 -1.73 21.32
C TYR A 171 -2.30 -0.37 21.96
N ALA A 172 -1.38 0.57 21.78
CA ALA A 172 -1.54 1.97 22.17
C ALA A 172 -2.39 2.70 21.13
N ASP A 173 -2.01 2.60 19.86
CA ASP A 173 -2.71 3.23 18.75
C ASP A 173 -2.99 2.23 17.63
N PHE A 174 -4.18 2.33 17.04
CA PHE A 174 -4.51 1.70 15.77
C PHE A 174 -4.62 2.79 14.70
N ARG A 175 -3.72 2.75 13.72
CA ARG A 175 -3.71 3.63 12.56
C ARG A 175 -4.17 2.90 11.32
N LEU A 176 -5.03 3.52 10.54
CA LEU A 176 -5.53 3.00 9.27
C LEU A 176 -4.85 3.76 8.12
N ALA A 177 -4.20 3.02 7.22
CA ALA A 177 -3.69 3.55 5.96
C ALA A 177 -4.48 2.94 4.80
N HIS A 178 -4.96 3.79 3.89
CA HIS A 178 -5.87 3.38 2.84
C HIS A 178 -5.15 2.74 1.66
N PHE A 179 -5.59 1.54 1.26
CA PHE A 179 -5.09 0.86 0.08
C PHE A 179 -6.23 0.14 -0.66
N PRO A 180 -7.20 0.88 -1.24
CA PRO A 180 -8.29 0.28 -2.01
C PRO A 180 -7.72 -0.43 -3.25
N LEU A 181 -7.97 -1.73 -3.36
CA LEU A 181 -7.56 -2.53 -4.51
C LEU A 181 -8.45 -2.20 -5.71
N SER A 182 -7.85 -2.08 -6.89
CA SER A 182 -8.57 -1.73 -8.13
C SER A 182 -9.66 -2.74 -8.53
N SER A 183 -9.61 -3.96 -7.99
CA SER A 183 -10.65 -4.98 -8.16
C SER A 183 -11.88 -4.77 -7.28
N HIS A 184 -11.79 -3.95 -6.23
CA HIS A 184 -12.86 -3.71 -5.27
C HIS A 184 -13.51 -2.34 -5.53
N ILE A 185 -14.47 -2.33 -6.46
CA ILE A 185 -15.14 -1.11 -6.90
C ILE A 185 -15.85 -0.44 -5.72
N GLY A 186 -15.67 0.88 -5.57
CA GLY A 186 -16.24 1.66 -4.47
C GLY A 186 -15.40 1.68 -3.18
N ALA A 187 -14.35 0.85 -3.06
CA ALA A 187 -13.45 0.92 -1.91
C ALA A 187 -12.69 2.26 -1.85
N ASP A 188 -12.38 2.86 -3.01
CA ASP A 188 -11.82 4.20 -3.15
C ASP A 188 -12.72 5.27 -2.53
N ILE A 189 -14.03 5.16 -2.73
CA ILE A 189 -15.04 6.06 -2.15
C ILE A 189 -15.14 5.86 -0.64
N ALA A 190 -15.24 4.62 -0.17
CA ALA A 190 -15.26 4.32 1.27
C ALA A 190 -14.01 4.86 1.98
N CYS A 191 -12.82 4.66 1.40
CA CYS A 191 -11.57 5.22 1.91
C CYS A 191 -11.57 6.75 1.95
N SER A 192 -12.04 7.40 0.88
CA SER A 192 -12.11 8.87 0.82
C SER A 192 -13.08 9.46 1.85
N ILE A 193 -14.19 8.78 2.13
CA ILE A 193 -15.14 9.16 3.19
C ILE A 193 -14.50 9.01 4.58
N MET A 194 -13.77 7.91 4.82
CA MET A 194 -13.05 7.72 6.09
C MET A 194 -11.94 8.77 6.28
N ALA A 195 -11.24 9.15 5.21
CA ALA A 195 -10.26 10.23 5.23
C ALA A 195 -10.92 11.60 5.52
N TRP A 196 -12.10 11.88 4.94
CA TRP A 196 -12.88 13.07 5.30
C TRP A 196 -13.27 13.07 6.79
N ALA A 197 -13.76 11.93 7.30
CA ALA A 197 -14.17 11.81 8.70
C ALA A 197 -12.98 12.00 9.64
N ALA A 198 -11.78 11.56 9.26
CA ALA A 198 -10.58 11.75 10.09
C ALA A 198 -10.22 13.22 10.29
N GLU A 199 -10.55 14.10 9.33
CA GLU A 199 -10.28 15.53 9.41
C GLU A 199 -11.46 16.34 9.95
N ASN A 200 -12.70 15.96 9.61
CA ASN A 200 -13.88 16.79 9.86
C ASN A 200 -14.83 16.22 10.92
N ASP A 201 -14.68 14.95 11.28
CA ASP A 201 -15.55 14.25 12.24
C ASP A 201 -14.76 13.22 13.06
N ALA A 202 -13.58 13.63 13.53
CA ALA A 202 -12.61 12.75 14.17
C ALA A 202 -13.17 12.04 15.42
N GLU A 203 -14.12 12.67 16.12
CA GLU A 203 -14.82 12.08 17.27
C GLU A 203 -15.59 10.81 16.89
N HIS A 204 -16.14 10.75 15.66
CA HIS A 204 -16.93 9.63 15.16
C HIS A 204 -16.19 8.77 14.13
N LEU A 205 -14.91 9.06 13.81
CA LEU A 205 -14.11 8.33 12.81
C LEU A 205 -14.17 6.80 13.02
N ALA A 206 -14.09 6.35 14.26
CA ALA A 206 -14.23 4.95 14.63
C ALA A 206 -15.51 4.28 14.09
N ASP A 207 -16.62 5.01 14.06
CA ASP A 207 -17.91 4.50 13.58
C ASP A 207 -17.96 4.41 12.06
N TYR A 208 -17.37 5.38 11.34
CA TYR A 208 -17.19 5.30 9.89
C TYR A 208 -16.37 4.07 9.50
N VAL A 209 -15.26 3.84 10.20
CA VAL A 209 -14.37 2.70 9.93
C VAL A 209 -15.08 1.38 10.26
N ARG A 210 -15.77 1.28 11.41
CA ARG A 210 -16.54 0.07 11.73
C ARG A 210 -17.62 -0.21 10.70
N PHE A 211 -18.37 0.80 10.27
CA PHE A 211 -19.37 0.65 9.23
C PHE A 211 -18.74 0.11 7.93
N ALA A 212 -17.63 0.70 7.48
CA ALA A 212 -16.94 0.29 6.25
C ALA A 212 -16.49 -1.18 6.26
N TYR A 213 -15.97 -1.65 7.40
CA TYR A 213 -15.37 -2.99 7.51
C TYR A 213 -16.35 -4.08 7.95
N LEU A 214 -17.36 -3.74 8.77
CA LEU A 214 -18.20 -4.74 9.43
C LEU A 214 -19.64 -4.78 8.88
N GLU A 215 -20.14 -3.69 8.31
CA GLU A 215 -21.57 -3.55 7.98
C GLU A 215 -21.81 -3.31 6.48
N LEU A 216 -20.99 -2.47 5.86
CA LEU A 216 -21.15 -2.09 4.45
C LEU A 216 -20.88 -3.30 3.55
N PRO A 217 -21.85 -3.76 2.74
CA PRO A 217 -21.58 -4.79 1.74
C PRO A 217 -20.70 -4.24 0.61
N ALA A 218 -19.80 -5.06 0.07
CA ALA A 218 -19.12 -4.72 -1.17
C ALA A 218 -20.15 -4.68 -2.32
N PRO A 219 -20.11 -3.65 -3.19
CA PRO A 219 -21.08 -3.54 -4.28
C PRO A 219 -20.86 -4.65 -5.30
N HIS A 220 -21.96 -5.16 -5.87
CA HIS A 220 -21.92 -6.16 -6.92
C HIS A 220 -21.98 -5.47 -8.29
N VAL A 221 -20.92 -5.60 -9.07
CA VAL A 221 -20.85 -5.00 -10.41
C VAL A 221 -21.11 -6.05 -11.48
N ALA A 222 -22.15 -5.86 -12.29
CA ALA A 222 -22.55 -6.81 -13.34
C ALA A 222 -21.49 -6.97 -14.44
N ASP A 223 -20.87 -5.85 -14.85
CA ASP A 223 -19.75 -5.81 -15.78
C ASP A 223 -18.88 -4.57 -15.51
N ARG A 224 -17.71 -4.48 -16.16
CA ARG A 224 -16.77 -3.35 -15.98
C ARG A 224 -17.05 -2.16 -16.90
N SER A 225 -18.27 -1.98 -17.39
CA SER A 225 -18.64 -0.76 -18.11
C SER A 225 -18.65 0.43 -17.15
N GLN A 226 -18.25 1.60 -17.65
CA GLN A 226 -18.16 2.81 -16.84
C GLN A 226 -19.47 3.13 -16.09
N PRO A 227 -20.67 3.05 -16.69
CA PRO A 227 -21.92 3.31 -15.97
C PRO A 227 -22.15 2.37 -14.77
N ASN A 228 -21.77 1.09 -14.89
CA ASN A 228 -21.91 0.14 -13.78
C ASN A 228 -20.87 0.39 -12.68
N LEU A 229 -19.66 0.82 -13.06
CA LEU A 229 -18.64 1.23 -12.09
C LEU A 229 -19.07 2.48 -11.31
N ASP A 230 -19.64 3.47 -12.00
CA ASP A 230 -20.13 4.71 -11.38
C ASP A 230 -21.31 4.43 -10.45
N LYS A 231 -22.27 3.60 -10.89
CA LYS A 231 -23.38 3.15 -10.04
C LYS A 231 -22.90 2.46 -8.77
N ALA A 232 -21.92 1.56 -8.87
CA ALA A 232 -21.37 0.86 -7.71
C ALA A 232 -20.69 1.81 -6.71
N ARG A 233 -20.02 2.85 -7.20
CA ARG A 233 -19.44 3.92 -6.36
C ARG A 233 -20.52 4.75 -5.68
N ALA A 234 -21.57 5.12 -6.40
CA ALA A 234 -22.70 5.87 -5.87
C ALA A 234 -23.46 5.06 -4.80
N GLU A 235 -23.65 3.76 -5.00
CA GLU A 235 -24.27 2.87 -4.01
C GLU A 235 -23.51 2.86 -2.67
N VAL A 236 -22.17 2.85 -2.73
CA VAL A 236 -21.32 2.97 -1.53
C VAL A 236 -21.52 4.32 -0.87
N ALA A 237 -21.48 5.41 -1.63
CA ALA A 237 -21.69 6.77 -1.14
C ALA A 237 -23.08 6.94 -0.49
N ASP A 238 -24.14 6.43 -1.11
CA ASP A 238 -25.51 6.45 -0.58
C ASP A 238 -25.62 5.67 0.73
N ALA A 239 -24.95 4.51 0.83
CA ALA A 239 -24.94 3.74 2.07
C ALA A 239 -24.30 4.52 3.23
N PHE A 240 -23.22 5.24 2.97
CA PHE A 240 -22.61 6.15 3.94
C PHE A 240 -23.51 7.35 4.26
N LEU A 241 -24.10 8.03 3.28
CA LEU A 241 -25.03 9.15 3.50
C LEU A 241 -26.22 8.74 4.37
N LYS A 242 -26.77 7.54 4.12
CA LYS A 242 -27.86 6.99 4.92
C LYS A 242 -27.44 6.73 6.35
N ARG A 243 -26.21 6.25 6.58
CA ARG A 243 -25.70 5.93 7.93
C ARG A 243 -25.23 7.16 8.69
N PHE A 244 -24.69 8.16 7.97
CA PHE A 244 -24.06 9.36 8.49
C PHE A 244 -24.58 10.61 7.74
N PRO A 245 -25.73 11.14 8.16
CA PRO A 245 -26.40 12.23 7.44
C PRO A 245 -25.61 13.53 7.32
N ASN A 246 -24.61 13.76 8.19
CA ASN A 246 -23.71 14.92 8.13
C ASN A 246 -22.87 14.96 6.85
N LEU A 247 -22.68 13.84 6.16
CA LEU A 247 -22.06 13.79 4.83
C LEU A 247 -22.83 14.58 3.76
N SER A 248 -24.09 14.96 4.02
CA SER A 248 -24.86 15.81 3.12
C SER A 248 -24.20 17.17 2.85
N ALA A 249 -23.24 17.58 3.71
CA ALA A 249 -22.41 18.76 3.49
C ALA A 249 -21.49 18.64 2.26
N LEU A 250 -21.18 17.42 1.82
CA LEU A 250 -20.33 17.13 0.66
C LEU A 250 -21.14 16.83 -0.63
N GLY A 251 -22.39 16.38 -0.49
CA GLY A 251 -23.24 16.03 -1.63
C GLY A 251 -24.64 15.62 -1.17
N ALA A 252 -25.67 15.95 -1.96
CA ALA A 252 -27.07 15.66 -1.62
C ALA A 252 -27.46 14.19 -1.79
N ASP A 253 -26.72 13.47 -2.63
CA ASP A 253 -26.90 12.05 -2.97
C ASP A 253 -25.54 11.40 -3.27
N GLY A 254 -25.54 10.09 -3.51
CA GLY A 254 -24.33 9.31 -3.78
C GLY A 254 -23.53 9.81 -4.98
N ASP A 255 -24.19 10.19 -6.08
CA ASP A 255 -23.52 10.70 -7.28
C ASP A 255 -22.81 12.03 -7.00
N ALA A 256 -23.50 12.98 -6.37
CA ALA A 256 -22.92 14.26 -5.97
C ALA A 256 -21.75 14.07 -4.99
N LEU A 257 -21.90 13.15 -4.03
CA LEU A 257 -20.84 12.85 -3.06
C LEU A 257 -19.61 12.25 -3.74
N VAL A 258 -19.78 11.30 -4.66
CA VAL A 258 -18.69 10.72 -5.45
C VAL A 258 -17.95 11.80 -6.23
N GLN A 259 -18.68 12.68 -6.93
CA GLN A 259 -18.09 13.76 -7.72
C GLN A 259 -17.26 14.72 -6.85
N THR A 260 -17.78 15.10 -5.69
CA THR A 260 -17.06 15.96 -4.73
C THR A 260 -15.79 15.27 -4.23
N LEU A 261 -15.87 14.00 -3.83
CA LEU A 261 -14.73 13.28 -3.26
C LEU A 261 -13.60 13.05 -4.26
N GLN A 262 -13.90 12.72 -5.51
CA GLN A 262 -12.88 12.42 -6.53
C GLN A 262 -11.90 13.58 -6.80
N SER A 263 -12.33 14.81 -6.59
CA SER A 263 -11.50 16.02 -6.76
C SER A 263 -11.02 16.62 -5.42
N SER A 264 -11.36 15.99 -4.30
CA SER A 264 -11.09 16.51 -2.97
C SER A 264 -9.67 16.22 -2.46
N PRO A 265 -9.20 16.95 -1.42
CA PRO A 265 -8.00 16.57 -0.68
C PRO A 265 -8.05 15.14 -0.11
N TYR A 266 -9.23 14.60 0.18
CA TYR A 266 -9.38 13.26 0.78
C TYR A 266 -9.01 12.15 -0.20
N ALA A 267 -9.34 12.30 -1.48
CA ALA A 267 -8.85 11.39 -2.52
C ALA A 267 -7.33 11.47 -2.66
N GLN A 268 -6.74 12.66 -2.47
CA GLN A 268 -5.28 12.83 -2.48
C GLN A 268 -4.61 12.17 -1.27
N THR A 269 -5.24 12.22 -0.09
CA THR A 269 -4.80 11.49 1.10
C THR A 269 -4.77 9.98 0.85
N VAL A 270 -5.83 9.42 0.25
CA VAL A 270 -5.86 8.00 -0.14
C VAL A 270 -4.77 7.68 -1.15
N ALA A 271 -4.57 8.54 -2.15
CA ALA A 271 -3.49 8.36 -3.13
C ALA A 271 -2.08 8.43 -2.49
N ALA A 272 -1.89 9.29 -1.50
CA ALA A 272 -0.64 9.40 -0.75
C ALA A 272 -0.37 8.15 0.10
N ASP A 273 -1.39 7.59 0.74
CA ASP A 273 -1.28 6.32 1.47
C ASP A 273 -0.91 5.16 0.53
N ILE A 274 -1.55 5.07 -0.65
CA ILE A 274 -1.21 4.09 -1.68
C ILE A 274 0.24 4.26 -2.12
N ALA A 275 0.66 5.49 -2.46
CA ALA A 275 2.02 5.76 -2.92
C ALA A 275 3.06 5.40 -1.84
N ARG A 276 2.78 5.74 -0.58
CA ARG A 276 3.63 5.38 0.55
C ARG A 276 3.69 3.87 0.74
N ALA A 277 2.56 3.17 0.70
CA ALA A 277 2.51 1.72 0.78
C ALA A 277 3.32 1.06 -0.35
N THR A 278 3.14 1.51 -1.59
CA THR A 278 3.91 1.03 -2.74
C THR A 278 5.41 1.26 -2.54
N GLY A 279 5.83 2.43 -2.05
CA GLY A 279 7.23 2.70 -1.69
C GLY A 279 7.79 1.77 -0.60
N LEU A 280 6.93 1.15 0.20
CA LEU A 280 7.28 0.13 1.20
C LEU A 280 7.20 -1.32 0.65
N ASP A 281 7.15 -1.51 -0.67
CA ASP A 281 6.98 -2.83 -1.31
C ASP A 281 5.70 -3.53 -0.82
N ILE A 282 4.60 -2.76 -0.71
CA ILE A 282 3.25 -3.27 -0.42
C ILE A 282 2.45 -3.22 -1.72
N ASN A 283 2.04 -4.42 -2.17
CA ASN A 283 1.30 -4.61 -3.43
C ASN A 283 -0.04 -5.34 -3.20
N GLY A 284 -0.48 -5.44 -1.93
CA GLY A 284 -1.69 -6.15 -1.55
C GLY A 284 -2.05 -5.91 -0.10
N THR A 285 -3.24 -6.35 0.31
CA THR A 285 -3.79 -6.15 1.65
C THR A 285 -4.35 -7.46 2.23
N PRO A 286 -4.45 -7.59 3.57
CA PRO A 286 -3.95 -6.64 4.57
C PRO A 286 -2.43 -6.70 4.72
N ILE A 287 -1.82 -5.55 5.06
CA ILE A 287 -0.51 -5.50 5.71
C ILE A 287 -0.69 -4.87 7.08
N ILE A 288 -0.14 -5.51 8.11
CA ILE A 288 -0.24 -5.03 9.48
C ILE A 288 1.18 -4.80 9.99
N PHE A 289 1.46 -3.60 10.48
CA PHE A 289 2.68 -3.34 11.24
C PHE A 289 2.37 -3.32 12.72
N VAL A 290 3.19 -3.99 13.52
CA VAL A 290 3.19 -3.89 14.98
C VAL A 290 4.54 -3.35 15.41
N GLY A 291 4.57 -2.09 15.87
CA GLY A 291 5.81 -1.31 15.89
C GLY A 291 6.39 -1.26 14.48
N GLU A 292 7.65 -1.64 14.32
CA GLU A 292 8.34 -1.64 13.03
C GLU A 292 8.28 -3.00 12.31
N THR A 293 7.62 -4.00 12.92
CA THR A 293 7.52 -5.36 12.37
C THR A 293 6.33 -5.48 11.43
N ARG A 294 6.59 -5.82 10.17
CA ARG A 294 5.56 -6.09 9.13
C ARG A 294 5.03 -7.53 9.22
N VAL A 295 3.70 -7.67 9.15
CA VAL A 295 2.97 -8.93 9.00
C VAL A 295 2.22 -8.87 7.66
N GLU A 296 2.44 -9.87 6.81
CA GLU A 296 1.78 -9.98 5.51
C GLU A 296 0.53 -10.85 5.60
N GLY A 297 -0.60 -10.33 5.14
CA GLY A 297 -1.89 -11.01 5.26
C GLY A 297 -2.40 -11.06 6.70
N PHE A 298 -3.45 -11.85 6.91
CA PHE A 298 -3.99 -12.10 8.24
C PHE A 298 -3.31 -13.35 8.84
N ASP A 299 -2.43 -13.13 9.83
CA ASP A 299 -1.72 -14.17 10.57
C ASP A 299 -1.96 -13.95 12.09
N ALA A 300 -3.09 -14.46 12.58
CA ALA A 300 -3.49 -14.29 13.98
C ALA A 300 -2.42 -14.79 14.99
N PRO A 301 -1.83 -16.00 14.85
CA PRO A 301 -0.77 -16.43 15.76
C PRO A 301 0.44 -15.50 15.80
N ARG A 302 0.83 -14.93 14.66
CA ARG A 302 1.92 -13.94 14.61
C ARG A 302 1.54 -12.64 15.29
N LEU A 303 0.33 -12.13 15.05
CA LEU A 303 -0.18 -10.93 15.71
C LEU A 303 -0.26 -11.12 17.23
N ASP A 304 -0.77 -12.27 17.69
CA ASP A 304 -0.78 -12.64 19.10
C ASP A 304 0.60 -12.65 19.73
N SER A 305 1.64 -13.02 18.98
CA SER A 305 3.02 -12.98 19.47
C SER A 305 3.60 -11.56 19.56
N LEU A 306 3.17 -10.65 18.68
CA LEU A 306 3.71 -9.28 18.61
C LEU A 306 2.96 -8.30 19.52
N LEU A 307 1.70 -8.59 19.82
CA LEU A 307 0.80 -7.75 20.62
C LEU A 307 0.78 -8.12 22.12
N LYS A 308 1.82 -8.79 22.62
CA LYS A 308 1.94 -9.15 24.04
C LYS A 308 2.49 -8.02 24.89
#